data_AF-A0A9D1JEJ0-F1
#
_entry.id   AF-A0A9D1JEJ0-F1
#
_cell.length_a   1.000
_cell.length_b   1.000
_cell.length_c   1.000
_cell.angle_alpha   90.00
_cell.angle_beta   90.00
_cell.angle_gamma   90.00
#
_symmetry.space_group_name_H-M   'P 1'
#
loop_
_entity.id
_entity.type
_entity.pdbx_description
1 polymer ?
#
loop_
_entity_poly.entity_id
_entity_poly.type
_entity_poly.pdbx_seq_one_letter_code
_entity_poly.pdbx_strand_id
1 'polypeptide(L)'
;MESKRESILKQKEEAELKVQQYENKIKLLQNRKQHLKKKADRQRTHHLCNMGGAIQSISKEADSLTKVEFYTLMEQVFALPAVQELVDAAMQNHEPGGDS
;
A
#
# COMPACT_ATOMS: atom_id res chain seq x y z
N MET A 1 -9.63 -43.74 -39.72
CA MET A 1 -8.42 -43.57 -38.88
C MET A 1 -7.86 -42.15 -38.99
N GLU A 2 -7.75 -41.58 -40.19
CA GLU A 2 -7.19 -40.22 -40.42
C GLU A 2 -8.03 -39.08 -39.84
N SER A 3 -9.35 -39.08 -40.04
CA SER A 3 -10.25 -38.05 -39.47
C SER A 3 -10.19 -37.92 -37.93
N LYS A 4 -9.95 -39.04 -37.21
CA LYS A 4 -9.79 -39.03 -35.76
C LYS A 4 -8.45 -38.41 -35.34
N ARG A 5 -7.39 -38.60 -36.13
CA ARG A 5 -6.07 -38.00 -35.90
C ARG A 5 -6.12 -36.49 -36.11
N GLU A 6 -6.77 -36.03 -37.18
CA GLU A 6 -6.97 -34.59 -37.46
C GLU A 6 -7.77 -33.90 -36.35
N SER A 7 -8.84 -34.53 -35.87
CA SER A 7 -9.64 -34.00 -34.75
C SER A 7 -8.82 -33.84 -33.47
N ILE A 8 -7.96 -34.82 -33.15
CA ILE A 8 -7.06 -34.75 -31.98
C ILE A 8 -6.03 -33.64 -32.12
N LEU A 9 -5.44 -33.47 -33.32
CA LEU A 9 -4.47 -32.40 -33.57
C LEU A 9 -5.11 -31.01 -33.41
N LYS A 10 -6.32 -30.82 -33.92
CA LYS A 10 -7.06 -29.57 -33.75
C LYS A 10 -7.40 -29.28 -32.29
N GLN A 11 -7.85 -30.28 -31.53
CA GLN A 11 -8.10 -30.14 -30.09
C GLN A 11 -6.83 -29.79 -29.31
N LYS A 12 -5.69 -30.38 -29.69
CA LYS A 12 -4.38 -30.05 -29.10
C LYS A 12 -4.01 -28.60 -29.36
N GLU A 13 -4.12 -28.12 -30.60
CA GLU A 13 -3.82 -26.74 -30.97
C GLU A 13 -4.73 -25.74 -30.23
N GLU A 14 -6.03 -26.03 -30.15
CA GLU A 14 -6.97 -25.22 -29.36
C GLU A 14 -6.64 -25.20 -27.87
N ALA A 15 -6.19 -26.33 -27.31
CA ALA A 15 -5.75 -26.41 -25.92
C ALA A 15 -4.46 -25.63 -25.68
N GLU A 16 -3.48 -25.72 -26.59
CA GLU A 16 -2.22 -24.96 -26.52
C GLU A 16 -2.48 -23.45 -26.57
N LEU A 17 -3.38 -23.00 -27.46
CA LEU A 17 -3.79 -21.60 -27.52
C LEU A 17 -4.43 -21.13 -26.21
N LYS A 18 -5.31 -21.95 -25.61
CA LYS A 18 -5.93 -21.64 -24.31
C LYS A 18 -4.90 -21.56 -23.19
N VAL A 19 -3.91 -22.45 -23.17
CA VAL A 19 -2.80 -22.39 -22.20
C VAL A 19 -2.07 -21.06 -22.32
N GLN A 20 -1.67 -20.66 -23.53
CA GLN A 20 -1.00 -19.37 -23.75
C GLN A 20 -1.86 -18.18 -23.30
N GLN A 21 -3.18 -18.21 -23.57
CA GLN A 21 -4.10 -17.17 -23.11
C GLN A 21 -4.15 -17.08 -21.57
N TYR A 22 -4.21 -18.22 -20.88
CA TYR A 22 -4.21 -18.24 -19.42
C TYR A 22 -2.87 -17.78 -18.84
N GLU A 23 -1.74 -18.17 -19.42
CA GLU A 23 -0.42 -17.69 -19.01
C GLU A 23 -0.31 -16.16 -19.14
N ASN A 24 -0.80 -15.60 -20.24
CA ASN A 24 -0.83 -14.16 -20.44
C ASN A 24 -1.74 -13.45 -19.41
N LYS A 25 -2.89 -14.05 -19.07
CA LYS A 25 -3.78 -13.53 -18.03
C LYS A 25 -3.14 -13.59 -16.64
N ILE A 26 -2.43 -14.66 -16.32
CA ILE A 26 -1.68 -14.80 -15.06
C ILE A 26 -0.63 -13.69 -14.97
N LYS A 27 0.18 -13.49 -16.02
CA LYS A 27 1.18 -12.42 -16.08
C LYS A 27 0.56 -11.04 -15.87
N LEU A 28 -0.57 -10.76 -16.53
CA LEU A 28 -1.30 -9.50 -16.37
C LEU A 28 -1.76 -9.28 -14.92
N LEU A 29 -2.33 -10.30 -14.29
CA LEU A 29 -2.80 -10.22 -12.90
C LEU A 29 -1.65 -10.05 -11.91
N GLN A 30 -0.53 -10.73 -12.13
CA GLN A 30 0.69 -10.56 -11.34
C GLN A 30 1.23 -9.13 -11.44
N ASN A 31 1.30 -8.59 -12.66
CA ASN A 31 1.73 -7.20 -12.90
C ASN A 31 0.79 -6.21 -12.21
N ARG A 32 -0.53 -6.42 -12.29
CA ARG A 32 -1.52 -5.57 -11.63
C ARG A 32 -1.39 -5.62 -10.10
N LYS A 33 -1.19 -6.81 -9.52
CA LYS A 33 -0.93 -6.97 -8.08
C LYS A 33 0.32 -6.20 -7.65
N GLN A 34 1.41 -6.33 -8.39
CA GLN A 34 2.66 -5.60 -8.09
C GLN A 34 2.49 -4.09 -8.22
N HIS A 35 1.77 -3.62 -9.25
CA HIS A 35 1.50 -2.20 -9.45
C HIS A 35 0.69 -1.62 -8.29
N LEU A 36 -0.40 -2.29 -7.88
CA LEU A 36 -1.23 -1.84 -6.75
C LEU A 36 -0.45 -1.83 -5.44
N LYS A 37 0.38 -2.84 -5.19
CA LYS A 37 1.28 -2.85 -4.01
C LYS A 37 2.21 -1.63 -4.02
N LYS A 38 2.91 -1.38 -5.13
CA LYS A 38 3.79 -0.21 -5.27
C LYS A 38 3.04 1.11 -5.12
N LYS A 39 1.81 1.20 -5.61
CA LYS A 39 0.96 2.40 -5.44
C LYS A 39 0.64 2.63 -3.97
N ALA A 40 0.18 1.61 -3.26
CA ALA A 40 -0.11 1.68 -1.84
C ALA A 40 1.13 2.02 -1.01
N ASP A 41 2.29 1.40 -1.32
CA ASP A 41 3.56 1.69 -0.66
C ASP A 41 3.97 3.17 -0.85
N ARG A 42 3.82 3.71 -2.07
CA ARG A 42 4.09 5.13 -2.36
C ARG A 42 3.15 6.07 -1.62
N GLN A 43 1.85 5.78 -1.62
CA GLN A 43 0.86 6.57 -0.89
C GLN A 43 1.17 6.60 0.60
N ARG A 44 1.51 5.44 1.18
CA ARG A 44 1.94 5.33 2.58
C ARG A 44 3.19 6.15 2.86
N THR A 45 4.23 6.05 2.03
CA THR A 45 5.45 6.84 2.21
C THR A 45 5.18 8.34 2.15
N HIS A 46 4.39 8.79 1.18
CA HIS A 46 4.03 10.21 1.05
C HIS A 46 3.24 10.69 2.27
N HIS A 47 2.26 9.93 2.74
CA HIS A 47 1.51 10.24 3.95
C HIS A 47 2.43 10.38 5.18
N LEU A 48 3.34 9.42 5.39
CA LEU A 48 4.30 9.48 6.50
C LEU A 48 5.24 10.70 6.40
N CYS A 49 5.72 11.03 5.20
CA CYS A 49 6.54 12.22 4.98
C CYS A 49 5.76 13.51 5.27
N ASN A 50 4.50 13.60 4.85
CA ASN A 50 3.65 14.76 5.12
C ASN A 50 3.41 14.95 6.61
N MET A 51 3.11 13.87 7.34
CA MET A 51 2.91 13.93 8.80
C MET A 51 4.21 14.31 9.52
N GLY A 52 5.34 13.74 9.11
CA GLY A 52 6.65 14.13 9.65
C GLY A 52 6.97 15.61 9.39
N GLY A 53 6.73 16.08 8.16
CA GLY A 53 6.91 17.48 7.78
C GLY A 53 5.99 18.43 8.54
N ALA A 54 4.76 18.01 8.84
CA ALA A 54 3.85 18.80 9.67
C ALA A 54 4.42 19.02 11.09
N ILE A 55 4.96 17.97 11.72
CA ILE A 55 5.58 18.09 13.05
C ILE A 55 6.81 19.00 13.01
N GLN A 56 7.68 18.85 12.00
CA GLN A 56 8.84 19.73 11.80
C GLN A 56 8.42 21.19 11.59
N SER A 57 7.28 21.44 10.92
CA SER A 57 6.76 22.79 10.73
C SER A 57 6.23 23.42 12.02
N ILE A 58 5.71 22.61 12.95
CA ILE A 58 5.19 23.03 14.25
C ILE A 58 6.34 23.34 15.22
N SER A 59 7.38 22.50 15.24
CA SER A 59 8.60 22.74 16.03
C SER A 59 9.83 22.48 15.18
N LYS A 60 10.55 23.56 14.86
CA LYS A 60 11.81 23.48 14.11
C LYS A 60 12.90 22.79 14.93
N GLU A 61 12.81 22.85 16.25
CA GLU A 61 13.72 22.18 17.18
C GLU A 61 13.62 20.66 17.04
N ALA A 62 12.42 20.13 16.76
CA ALA A 62 12.23 18.71 16.52
C ALA A 62 12.99 18.21 15.27
N ASP A 63 13.27 19.07 14.29
CA ASP A 63 14.07 18.75 13.11
C ASP A 63 15.57 18.60 13.41
N SER A 64 16.04 19.23 14.50
CA SER A 64 17.44 19.11 14.94
C SER A 64 17.74 17.80 15.68
N LEU A 65 16.70 17.05 16.06
CA LEU A 65 16.83 15.79 16.76
C LEU A 65 17.23 14.66 15.81
N THR A 66 18.07 13.75 16.30
CA THR A 66 18.26 12.47 15.62
C THR A 66 16.96 11.68 15.63
N LYS A 67 16.87 10.68 14.74
CA LYS A 67 15.71 9.78 14.68
C LYS A 67 15.37 9.21 16.06
N VAL A 68 16.35 8.73 16.81
CA VAL A 68 16.12 8.10 18.13
C VAL A 68 15.62 9.11 19.17
N GLU A 69 16.19 10.31 19.20
CA GLU A 69 15.76 11.38 20.10
C GLU A 69 14.35 11.85 19.77
N PHE A 70 14.03 12.00 18.48
CA PHE A 70 12.69 12.37 18.03
C PHE A 70 11.65 11.34 18.47
N TYR A 71 11.89 10.03 18.25
CA TYR A 71 10.96 8.99 18.71
C TYR A 71 10.81 8.97 20.22
N THR A 72 11.92 9.08 20.97
CA THR A 72 11.88 9.15 22.44
C THR A 72 11.04 10.34 22.93
N LEU A 73 11.21 11.51 22.30
CA LEU A 73 10.42 12.69 22.61
C LEU A 73 8.94 12.47 22.32
N MET A 74 8.59 11.94 21.14
CA MET A 74 7.20 11.66 20.79
C MET A 74 6.55 10.66 21.74
N GLU A 75 7.26 9.59 22.13
CA GLU A 75 6.77 8.63 23.12
C GLU A 75 6.45 9.30 24.47
N GLN A 76 7.33 10.19 24.94
CA GLN A 76 7.08 10.94 26.18
C GLN A 76 5.90 11.91 26.03
N VAL A 77 5.79 12.62 24.90
CA VAL A 77 4.69 13.55 24.62
C VAL A 77 3.35 12.81 24.60
N PHE A 78 3.26 11.70 23.89
CA PHE A 78 2.03 10.89 23.80
C PHE A 78 1.73 10.09 25.08
N ALA A 79 2.67 9.99 26.02
CA ALA A 79 2.42 9.45 27.36
C ALA A 79 1.73 10.46 28.30
N LEU A 80 1.69 11.75 27.94
CA LEU A 80 1.04 12.78 28.76
C LEU A 80 -0.50 12.63 28.70
N PRO A 81 -1.21 12.63 29.84
CA PRO A 81 -2.67 12.47 29.87
C PRO A 81 -3.42 13.49 29.00
N ALA A 82 -2.99 14.76 29.04
CA ALA A 82 -3.61 15.82 28.23
C ALA A 82 -3.50 15.55 26.72
N VAL A 83 -2.40 14.95 26.27
CA VAL A 83 -2.22 14.61 24.85
C VAL A 83 -3.09 13.41 24.48
N GLN A 84 -3.24 12.41 25.37
CA GLN A 84 -4.15 11.29 25.16
C GLN A 84 -5.60 11.74 25.05
N GLU A 85 -6.06 12.62 25.96
CA GLU A 85 -7.40 13.21 25.90
C GLU A 85 -7.64 13.97 24.58
N LEU A 86 -6.65 14.73 24.10
CA LEU A 86 -6.73 15.43 22.82
C LEU A 86 -6.80 14.46 21.63
N VAL A 87 -6.04 13.37 21.66
CA VAL A 87 -6.08 12.32 20.63
C VAL A 87 -7.45 11.64 20.63
N ASP A 88 -7.97 11.26 21.79
CA ASP A 88 -9.28 10.63 21.93
C ASP A 88 -10.40 11.55 21.41
N ALA A 89 -10.37 12.84 21.78
CA ALA A 89 -11.31 13.83 21.27
C ALA A 89 -11.20 13.99 19.74
N ALA A 90 -9.98 14.03 19.18
CA ALA A 90 -9.79 14.11 17.74
C ALA A 90 -10.34 12.86 17.02
N MET A 91 -10.13 11.67 17.60
CA MET A 91 -10.64 10.41 17.07
C MET A 91 -12.17 10.31 17.14
N GLN A 92 -12.80 10.82 18.20
CA GLN A 92 -14.26 10.85 18.34
C GLN A 92 -14.92 11.79 17.33
N ASN A 93 -14.26 12.89 16.99
CA ASN A 93 -14.73 13.86 15.98
C ASN A 93 -14.34 13.48 14.55
N HIS A 94 -13.56 12.40 14.36
CA HIS A 94 -13.16 11.94 13.04
C HIS A 94 -14.29 11.16 12.35
N GLU A 95 -14.92 11.75 11.35
CA GLU A 95 -15.80 11.00 10.46
C GLU A 95 -14.97 10.16 9.47
N PRO A 96 -15.31 8.86 9.27
CA PRO A 96 -14.63 8.00 8.32
C PRO A 96 -15.03 8.40 6.89
N GLY A 97 -14.42 9.47 6.39
CA GLY A 97 -14.71 10.02 5.06
C GLY A 97 -13.83 11.19 4.60
N GLY A 98 -12.85 11.61 5.41
CA GLY A 98 -11.90 12.64 5.00
C GLY A 98 -10.86 12.07 4.04
N ASP A 99 -10.96 12.45 2.77
CA ASP A 99 -10.06 12.04 1.69
C ASP A 99 -8.57 12.09 2.08
N SER A 100 -7.88 10.96 1.87
CA SER A 100 -6.43 10.85 1.70
C SER A 100 -6.14 9.90 0.53
#